data_AF-A0A6V8SAV2-F1
#
_entry.id   AF-A0A6V8SAV2-F1
#
_cell.length_a   1.000
_cell.length_b   1.000
_cell.length_c   1.000
_cell.angle_alpha   90.00
_cell.angle_beta   90.00
_cell.angle_gamma   90.00
#
_symmetry.space_group_name_H-M   'P 1'
#
loop_
_entity.id
_entity.type
_entity.pdbx_description
1 polymer ?
#
loop_
_entity_poly.entity_id
_entity_poly.type
_entity_poly.pdbx_seq_one_letter_code
_entity_poly.pdbx_strand_id
1 'polypeptide(L)'
;MVSKKHIKISAIALIIISYFCCIPIHSSNAKEINSIPVGKKLSKDTHKEKRGNPTYDYIIGKDHLPHFRVFFWVSKEAKNYTPYADDEVKTDVSEHGPVEKWAVVETNEIKENEKLVFIYVPKTFVLLQGIGFQNKIHLRYD
;
A
#
# COMPACT_ATOMS: atom_id res chain seq x y z
N MET A 1 27.99 -40.67 14.78
CA MET A 1 27.57 -41.27 13.49
C MET A 1 26.12 -40.89 13.22
N VAL A 2 25.87 -39.91 12.34
CA VAL A 2 24.50 -39.52 11.95
C VAL A 2 23.96 -40.59 10.99
N SER A 3 22.85 -41.22 11.36
CA SER A 3 22.26 -42.33 10.60
C SER A 3 21.79 -41.86 9.22
N LYS A 4 22.21 -42.59 8.17
CA LYS A 4 21.91 -42.33 6.74
C LYS A 4 20.41 -42.23 6.42
N LYS A 5 19.52 -42.64 7.33
CA LYS A 5 18.06 -42.46 7.20
C LYS A 5 17.61 -41.01 7.40
N HIS A 6 18.24 -40.23 8.28
CA HIS A 6 17.83 -38.84 8.56
C HIS A 6 18.20 -37.87 7.43
N ILE A 7 19.27 -38.16 6.70
CA ILE A 7 19.73 -37.35 5.57
C ILE A 7 18.72 -37.37 4.41
N LYS A 8 18.08 -38.52 4.16
CA LYS A 8 17.08 -38.67 3.09
C LYS A 8 15.78 -37.93 3.37
N ILE A 9 15.34 -37.89 4.63
CA ILE A 9 14.13 -37.15 5.04
C ILE A 9 14.36 -35.64 4.92
N SER A 10 15.56 -35.17 5.25
CA SER A 10 15.94 -33.76 5.14
C SER A 10 15.98 -33.26 3.69
N ALA A 11 16.46 -34.07 2.75
CA ALA A 11 16.50 -33.71 1.33
C ALA A 11 15.09 -33.60 0.70
N ILE A 12 14.16 -34.48 1.08
CA ILE A 12 12.78 -34.45 0.55
C ILE A 12 12.02 -33.23 1.08
N ALA A 13 12.23 -32.85 2.35
CA ALA A 13 11.61 -31.65 2.93
C ALA A 13 12.08 -30.35 2.22
N LEU A 14 13.35 -30.25 1.85
CA LEU A 14 13.91 -29.12 1.11
C LEU A 14 13.30 -28.94 -0.29
N ILE A 15 12.99 -30.04 -0.97
CA ILE A 15 12.36 -30.02 -2.31
C ILE A 15 10.90 -29.57 -2.23
N ILE A 16 10.16 -29.95 -1.18
CA ILE A 16 8.78 -29.51 -1.00
C ILE A 16 8.71 -28.01 -0.69
N ILE A 17 9.63 -27.49 0.15
CA ILE A 17 9.70 -26.06 0.49
C ILE A 17 10.04 -25.21 -0.75
N SER A 18 10.94 -25.67 -1.62
CA SER A 18 11.26 -24.94 -2.85
C SER A 18 10.09 -24.91 -3.84
N TYR A 19 9.28 -25.98 -3.90
CA TYR A 19 8.12 -26.05 -4.80
C TYR A 19 7.00 -25.09 -4.37
N PHE A 20 6.79 -24.90 -3.06
CA PHE A 20 5.79 -23.95 -2.55
C PHE A 20 6.21 -22.47 -2.69
N CYS A 21 7.51 -22.16 -2.83
CA CYS A 21 7.97 -20.80 -3.10
C CYS A 21 7.73 -20.33 -4.55
N CYS A 22 7.43 -21.24 -5.47
CA CYS A 22 7.31 -20.94 -6.90
C CYS A 22 5.87 -20.81 -7.39
N ILE A 23 4.86 -20.80 -6.52
CA ILE A 23 3.46 -20.61 -6.92
C ILE A 23 3.23 -19.12 -7.18
N PRO A 24 2.97 -18.68 -8.42
CA PRO A 24 2.61 -17.29 -8.68
C PRO A 24 1.23 -17.03 -8.10
N ILE A 25 1.17 -16.18 -7.08
CA ILE A 25 -0.08 -15.63 -6.55
C ILE A 25 -0.71 -14.82 -7.68
N HIS A 26 -1.92 -15.22 -8.09
CA HIS A 26 -2.68 -14.52 -9.12
C HIS A 26 -2.83 -13.04 -8.75
N SER A 27 -2.39 -12.17 -9.65
CA SER A 27 -2.52 -10.72 -9.54
C SER A 27 -4.00 -10.35 -9.60
N SER A 28 -4.54 -9.81 -8.52
CA SER A 28 -5.80 -9.08 -8.58
C SER A 28 -5.61 -7.83 -9.45
N ASN A 29 -6.52 -7.63 -10.42
CA ASN A 29 -6.58 -6.43 -11.24
C ASN A 29 -7.01 -5.24 -10.36
N ALA A 30 -6.04 -4.58 -9.75
CA ALA A 30 -6.22 -3.25 -9.20
C ALA A 30 -6.29 -2.26 -10.37
N LYS A 31 -7.43 -1.61 -10.53
CA LYS A 31 -7.59 -0.52 -11.50
C LYS A 31 -6.96 0.73 -10.89
N GLU A 32 -5.83 1.16 -11.42
CA GLU A 32 -5.17 2.41 -11.05
C GLU A 32 -6.01 3.58 -11.58
N ILE A 33 -6.45 4.47 -10.69
CA ILE A 33 -7.23 5.66 -11.06
C ILE A 33 -6.30 6.87 -10.93
N ASN A 34 -6.13 7.57 -12.05
CA ASN A 34 -5.24 8.72 -12.22
C ASN A 34 -5.34 9.73 -11.06
N SER A 35 -4.19 10.07 -10.47
CA SER A 35 -4.07 11.21 -9.55
C SER A 35 -4.04 12.53 -10.34
N ILE A 36 -4.78 13.53 -9.85
CA ILE A 36 -4.78 14.88 -10.43
C ILE A 36 -3.50 15.62 -9.99
N PRO A 37 -2.86 16.43 -10.86
CA PRO A 37 -1.68 17.22 -10.48
C PRO A 37 -2.01 18.19 -9.34
N VAL A 38 -1.15 18.20 -8.32
CA VAL A 38 -1.24 19.10 -7.17
C VAL A 38 -1.00 20.54 -7.63
N GLY A 39 -2.08 21.32 -7.71
CA GLY A 39 -2.01 22.75 -8.09
C GLY A 39 -3.17 23.61 -7.60
N LYS A 40 -4.13 23.07 -6.85
CA LYS A 40 -5.17 23.87 -6.19
C LYS A 40 -5.14 23.65 -4.69
N LYS A 41 -4.92 24.74 -3.97
CA LYS A 41 -5.14 24.85 -2.52
C LYS A 41 -6.66 24.69 -2.27
N LEU A 42 -7.17 23.47 -2.37
CA LEU A 42 -8.56 23.15 -2.06
C LEU A 42 -8.76 23.28 -0.55
N SER A 43 -9.91 23.84 -0.16
CA SER A 43 -10.32 24.08 1.22
C SER A 43 -10.01 22.87 2.10
N LYS A 44 -9.62 23.15 3.34
CA LYS A 44 -9.41 22.18 4.41
C LYS A 44 -10.79 21.67 4.85
N ASP A 45 -11.55 21.07 3.94
CA ASP A 45 -12.85 20.51 4.29
C ASP A 45 -12.63 19.32 5.21
N THR A 46 -13.30 19.41 6.35
CA THR A 46 -13.06 18.62 7.54
C THR A 46 -13.79 17.28 7.42
N HIS A 47 -13.59 16.56 6.31
CA HIS A 47 -13.98 15.16 6.27
C HIS A 47 -13.03 14.40 7.17
N LYS A 48 -13.50 14.06 8.38
CA LYS A 48 -12.75 13.20 9.29
C LYS A 48 -12.54 11.86 8.59
N GLU A 49 -11.30 11.59 8.21
CA GLU A 49 -10.92 10.37 7.52
C GLU A 49 -11.32 9.15 8.34
N LYS A 50 -11.94 8.17 7.68
CA LYS A 50 -12.27 6.89 8.31
C LYS A 50 -11.21 5.88 7.92
N ARG A 51 -10.38 5.46 8.86
CA ARG A 51 -9.31 4.49 8.61
C ARG A 51 -9.87 3.07 8.50
N GLY A 52 -9.22 2.26 7.68
CA GLY A 52 -9.44 0.81 7.64
C GLY A 52 -9.07 0.14 8.96
N ASN A 53 -9.43 -1.14 9.09
CA ASN A 53 -8.91 -2.01 10.14
C ASN A 53 -8.37 -3.29 9.50
N PRO A 54 -7.04 -3.48 9.42
CA PRO A 54 -5.99 -2.62 9.98
C PRO A 54 -5.89 -1.25 9.28
N THR A 55 -5.32 -0.26 9.97
CA THR A 55 -5.18 1.11 9.42
C THR A 55 -4.14 1.20 8.32
N TYR A 56 -3.15 0.30 8.34
CA TYR A 56 -2.14 0.12 7.32
C TYR A 56 -1.57 -1.30 7.38
N ASP A 57 -0.86 -1.70 6.34
CA ASP A 57 0.08 -2.81 6.41
C ASP A 57 1.38 -2.50 5.68
N TYR A 58 2.34 -3.41 5.85
CA TYR A 58 3.64 -3.38 5.23
C TYR A 58 3.73 -4.53 4.23
N ILE A 59 4.20 -4.21 3.03
CA ILE A 59 4.41 -5.18 1.96
C ILE A 59 5.77 -4.97 1.33
N ILE A 60 6.29 -6.02 0.71
CA ILE A 60 7.49 -5.96 -0.12
C ILE A 60 7.04 -5.89 -1.58
N GLY A 61 7.46 -4.83 -2.27
CA GLY A 61 7.23 -4.64 -3.70
C GLY A 61 7.96 -5.69 -4.53
N LYS A 62 7.63 -5.76 -5.82
CA LYS A 62 8.32 -6.66 -6.78
C LYS A 62 9.81 -6.36 -6.93
N ASP A 63 10.21 -5.13 -6.60
CA ASP A 63 11.59 -4.65 -6.57
C ASP A 63 12.31 -4.97 -5.25
N HIS A 64 11.70 -5.78 -4.38
CA HIS A 64 12.20 -6.14 -3.04
C HIS A 64 12.32 -4.96 -2.07
N LEU A 65 11.63 -3.85 -2.35
CA LEU A 65 11.67 -2.66 -1.51
C LEU A 65 10.38 -2.51 -0.71
N PRO A 66 10.46 -1.87 0.46
CA PRO A 66 9.32 -1.78 1.36
C PRO A 66 8.29 -0.75 0.88
N HIS A 67 7.01 -1.09 1.03
CA HIS A 67 5.90 -0.18 0.80
C HIS A 67 4.90 -0.28 1.95
N PHE A 68 4.25 0.85 2.26
CA PHE A 68 3.04 0.86 3.09
C PHE A 68 1.82 0.86 2.18
N ARG A 69 0.78 0.13 2.58
CA ARG A 69 -0.59 0.38 2.12
C ARG A 69 -1.35 0.98 3.27
N VAL A 70 -1.86 2.21 3.08
CA VAL A 70 -2.62 2.91 4.12
C VAL A 70 -4.09 2.92 3.73
N PHE A 71 -4.95 2.38 4.59
CA PHE A 71 -6.33 2.04 4.25
C PHE A 71 -7.33 3.11 4.71
N PHE A 72 -8.28 3.43 3.83
CA PHE A 72 -9.32 4.42 4.05
C PHE A 72 -10.67 3.87 3.59
N TRP A 73 -11.70 4.05 4.43
CA TRP A 73 -13.09 3.95 4.03
C TRP A 73 -13.53 5.28 3.44
N VAL A 74 -13.99 5.24 2.20
CA VAL A 74 -14.47 6.41 1.45
C VAL A 74 -15.89 6.12 0.96
N SER A 75 -16.64 7.16 0.60
CA SER A 75 -17.95 6.97 -0.03
C SER A 75 -17.83 6.05 -1.25
N LYS A 76 -18.75 5.09 -1.40
CA LYS A 76 -18.79 4.20 -2.57
C LYS A 76 -18.93 4.96 -3.90
N GLU A 77 -19.47 6.17 -3.83
CA GLU A 77 -19.69 7.07 -4.96
C GLU A 77 -18.47 7.91 -5.31
N ALA A 78 -17.45 7.95 -4.44
CA ALA A 78 -16.24 8.73 -4.65
C ALA A 78 -15.51 8.29 -5.94
N LYS A 79 -15.05 9.25 -6.72
CA LYS A 79 -14.39 9.00 -8.02
C LYS A 79 -13.01 9.62 -8.12
N ASN A 80 -12.74 10.72 -7.41
CA ASN A 80 -11.40 11.31 -7.41
C ASN A 80 -10.76 11.19 -6.02
N TYR A 81 -9.44 11.04 -6.05
CA TYR A 81 -8.63 10.78 -4.89
C TYR A 81 -7.41 11.68 -4.92
N THR A 82 -7.19 12.43 -3.84
CA THR A 82 -6.02 13.28 -3.66
C THR A 82 -5.30 12.88 -2.39
N PRO A 83 -4.29 12.00 -2.48
CA PRO A 83 -3.44 11.67 -1.35
C PRO A 83 -2.52 12.83 -1.00
N TYR A 84 -2.24 13.01 0.29
CA TYR A 84 -1.31 14.03 0.80
C TYR A 84 -0.68 13.56 2.12
N ALA A 85 0.30 14.31 2.62
CA ALA A 85 0.89 14.08 3.93
C ALA A 85 0.80 15.34 4.81
N ASP A 86 1.08 15.20 6.11
CA ASP A 86 1.22 16.34 7.03
C ASP A 86 2.20 17.39 6.50
N ASP A 87 1.92 18.67 6.78
CA ASP A 87 2.70 19.82 6.29
C ASP A 87 4.21 19.77 6.67
N GLU A 88 4.54 19.08 7.77
CA GLU A 88 5.92 18.89 8.24
C GLU A 88 6.70 17.84 7.44
N VAL A 89 5.99 16.96 6.72
CA VAL A 89 6.63 16.00 5.83
C VAL A 89 6.93 16.74 4.54
N LYS A 90 8.22 16.96 4.27
CA LYS A 90 8.69 17.41 2.95
C LYS A 90 8.42 16.32 1.91
N THR A 91 7.19 16.31 1.42
CA THR A 91 6.73 15.51 0.30
C THR A 91 6.79 16.35 -0.95
N ASP A 92 7.97 16.91 -1.27
CA ASP A 92 8.13 17.38 -2.65
C ASP A 92 8.24 16.14 -3.53
N VAL A 93 7.07 15.66 -3.95
CA VAL A 93 6.92 14.52 -4.84
C VAL A 93 7.55 14.86 -6.20
N SER A 94 7.77 16.13 -6.55
CA SER A 94 8.56 16.46 -7.74
C SER A 94 10.06 16.15 -7.55
N GLU A 95 10.61 16.32 -6.34
CA GLU A 95 12.00 15.97 -6.02
C GLU A 95 12.19 14.47 -5.74
N HIS A 96 11.14 13.77 -5.30
CA HIS A 96 11.17 12.32 -4.99
C HIS A 96 10.44 11.44 -6.04
N GLY A 97 10.03 12.06 -7.15
CA GLY A 97 9.46 11.47 -8.37
C GLY A 97 7.92 11.47 -8.42
N PRO A 98 7.31 11.46 -9.62
CA PRO A 98 5.99 12.02 -9.95
C PRO A 98 4.83 11.71 -8.99
N VAL A 99 3.88 12.65 -8.88
CA VAL A 99 2.62 12.54 -8.09
C VAL A 99 1.81 11.27 -8.38
N GLU A 100 1.95 10.73 -9.59
CA GLU A 100 1.44 9.43 -10.04
C GLU A 100 1.89 8.26 -9.15
N LYS A 101 2.97 8.40 -8.38
CA LYS A 101 3.50 7.35 -7.49
C LYS A 101 2.71 7.18 -6.19
N TRP A 102 1.95 8.17 -5.77
CA TRP A 102 0.99 8.02 -4.67
C TRP A 102 -0.32 7.52 -5.26
N ALA A 103 -0.30 6.28 -5.74
CA ALA A 103 -1.47 5.68 -6.35
C ALA A 103 -2.51 5.35 -5.28
N VAL A 104 -3.77 5.68 -5.55
CA VAL A 104 -4.90 5.21 -4.74
C VAL A 104 -5.53 4.03 -5.46
N VAL A 105 -5.63 2.92 -4.74
CA VAL A 105 -6.12 1.66 -5.28
C VAL A 105 -7.42 1.28 -4.58
N GLU A 106 -8.45 1.04 -5.39
CA GLU A 106 -9.71 0.50 -4.89
C GLU A 106 -9.58 -0.99 -4.60
N THR A 107 -10.12 -1.41 -3.47
CA THR A 107 -10.25 -2.83 -3.14
C THR A 107 -11.66 -3.31 -3.51
N ASN A 108 -11.88 -4.62 -3.43
CA ASN A 108 -13.21 -5.20 -3.61
C ASN A 108 -14.07 -5.14 -2.32
N GLU A 109 -13.55 -4.57 -1.22
CA GLU A 109 -14.27 -4.54 0.06
C GLU A 109 -15.21 -3.33 0.13
N ILE A 110 -16.50 -3.62 0.39
CA ILE A 110 -17.58 -2.63 0.49
C ILE A 110 -18.30 -2.87 1.81
N LYS A 111 -18.60 -1.80 2.55
CA LYS A 111 -19.40 -1.81 3.78
C LYS A 111 -20.44 -0.70 3.71
N GLU A 112 -21.71 -1.08 3.71
CA GLU A 112 -22.84 -0.14 3.64
C GLU A 112 -22.70 0.84 2.45
N ASN A 113 -22.43 2.11 2.73
CA ASN A 113 -22.26 3.17 1.74
C ASN A 113 -20.80 3.54 1.47
N GLU A 114 -19.86 2.72 1.92
CA GLU A 114 -18.44 2.95 1.81
C GLU A 114 -17.73 1.82 1.06
N LYS A 115 -16.62 2.16 0.40
CA LYS A 115 -15.67 1.22 -0.16
C LYS A 115 -14.30 1.42 0.48
N LEU A 116 -13.53 0.35 0.59
CA LEU A 116 -12.17 0.41 1.11
C LEU A 116 -11.21 0.69 -0.04
N VAL A 117 -10.40 1.73 0.12
CA VAL A 117 -9.29 2.06 -0.77
C VAL A 117 -7.99 2.08 0.02
N PHE A 118 -6.86 1.97 -0.67
CA PHE A 118 -5.57 2.22 -0.03
C PHE A 118 -4.67 3.14 -0.86
N ILE A 119 -3.87 3.93 -0.16
CA ILE A 119 -2.74 4.65 -0.77
C ILE A 119 -1.55 3.69 -0.81
N TYR A 120 -0.99 3.48 -1.99
CA TYR A 120 0.27 2.79 -2.18
C TYR A 120 1.43 3.78 -1.99
N VAL A 121 2.08 3.71 -0.83
CA VAL A 121 3.10 4.70 -0.45
C VAL A 121 4.42 4.38 -1.14
N PRO A 122 5.09 5.35 -1.78
CA PRO A 122 6.36 5.09 -2.44
C PRO A 122 7.45 4.66 -1.46
N LYS A 123 8.24 3.67 -1.88
CA LYS A 123 9.36 3.08 -1.12
C LYS A 123 10.36 4.09 -0.57
N THR A 124 10.64 5.17 -1.29
CA THR A 124 11.57 6.21 -0.87
C THR A 124 11.12 6.86 0.43
N PHE A 125 9.83 7.17 0.57
CA PHE A 125 9.29 7.71 1.81
C PHE A 125 9.29 6.68 2.93
N VAL A 126 8.98 5.42 2.62
CA VAL A 126 9.02 4.34 3.63
C VAL A 126 10.43 4.17 4.21
N LEU A 127 11.46 4.19 3.36
CA LEU A 127 12.86 4.06 3.76
C LEU A 127 13.38 5.29 4.52
N LEU A 128 12.99 6.51 4.10
CA LEU A 128 13.49 7.74 4.69
C LEU A 128 12.77 8.15 5.97
N GLN A 129 11.45 7.94 6.04
CA GLN A 129 10.62 8.38 7.17
C GLN A 129 10.38 7.27 8.20
N GLY A 130 10.44 6.00 7.79
CA GLY A 130 10.31 4.85 8.69
C GLY A 130 8.91 4.67 9.31
N ILE A 131 8.89 3.95 10.44
CA ILE A 131 7.66 3.65 11.19
C ILE A 131 7.06 4.94 11.77
N GLY A 132 5.75 5.07 11.65
CA GLY A 132 4.99 6.26 12.09
C GLY A 132 4.62 7.15 10.92
N PHE A 133 5.31 7.04 9.77
CA PHE A 133 4.99 7.80 8.58
C PHE A 133 3.58 7.54 8.06
N GLN A 134 3.09 6.30 8.17
CA GLN A 134 1.72 5.94 7.77
C GLN A 134 0.62 6.77 8.47
N ASN A 135 0.91 7.29 9.67
CA ASN A 135 -0.04 8.10 10.43
C ASN A 135 -0.12 9.54 9.91
N LYS A 136 0.90 9.97 9.16
CA LYS A 136 1.01 11.30 8.54
C LYS A 136 0.45 11.34 7.12
N ILE A 137 -0.13 10.23 6.65
CA ILE A 137 -0.64 10.05 5.29
C ILE A 137 -2.14 10.17 5.30
N HIS A 138 -2.66 10.97 4.38
CA HIS A 138 -4.03 11.43 4.35
C HIS A 138 -4.63 11.32 2.95
N LEU A 139 -5.96 11.30 2.87
CA LEU A 139 -6.71 11.15 1.64
C LEU A 139 -7.91 12.10 1.60
N ARG A 140 -7.96 12.96 0.57
CA ARG A 140 -9.18 13.67 0.19
C ARG A 140 -9.87 12.94 -0.96
N TYR A 141 -11.20 12.97 -0.98
CA TYR A 141 -12.00 12.35 -2.02
C TYR A 141 -13.31 13.11 -2.24
N ASP A 142 -13.86 12.99 -3.43
CA ASP A 142 -15.17 13.52 -3.85
C ASP A 142 -15.92 12.52 -4.75
#